data_AF-W9P940-F1
#
_entry.id   AF-W9P940-F1
#
_cell.length_a   1.000
_cell.length_b   1.000
_cell.length_c   1.000
_cell.angle_alpha   90.00
_cell.angle_beta   90.00
_cell.angle_gamma   90.00
#
_symmetry.space_group_name_H-M   'P 1'
#
loop_
_entity.id
_entity.type
_entity.pdbx_description
1 polymer ?
#
loop_
_entity_poly.entity_id
_entity_poly.type
_entity_poly.pdbx_seq_one_letter_code
_entity_poly.pdbx_strand_id
1 'polypeptide(L)'
;MMKLQLLLFALFASLAQAQWKGCSSPWPNITPGKEFTLKDKCRTLAGYPKEFEEANTEVTVTYTQQWSRLPSKTKTAVNPILKESLEKSMEVYRKFAKLPSSIIIILTTESDEDFTAETVYPNLRKPPCQIKLFNRWTTEATTNKPRVLQALAHEIYHCIQDLGKLGNSVDPQWVRDGSANYFSNLVFPDSNAEWPDKKHSGVAYKPNLPIYAHVGKEAYATSIFFQAQRKMDEDAINKFVLATPGGSTGLQERARLSDLSGFADEFFTFAKDFALQQIKDTNGDLIPIDKINPVSASIKFDKAGTTGTATLTSTPFTISVFKITIDPGRTAKIYSSANDNQKLAYRKSDAKSWTDMATDSSSGRTIDLPCNQKNTKQTYIIVFISTKDVKSDKVKITVATSKPKKCGARSGFVLYPLFNPTTSGGYCPKGTHSSRLAIWCCPDGTQLDEHVAQQVSICCPTGQSRVVNVVTLID
;
A
#
# COMPACT_ATOMS: atom_id res chain seq x y z
N MET A 1 -61.52 -15.86 -46.96
CA MET A 1 -61.06 -14.58 -46.39
C MET A 1 -60.90 -14.70 -44.88
N MET A 2 -59.81 -15.32 -44.37
CA MET A 2 -59.53 -15.39 -42.92
C MET A 2 -58.12 -15.87 -42.61
N LYS A 3 -57.09 -15.37 -43.32
CA LYS A 3 -55.67 -15.70 -43.01
C LYS A 3 -54.68 -14.54 -43.17
N LEU A 4 -55.17 -13.32 -43.40
CA LEU A 4 -54.32 -12.14 -43.63
C LEU A 4 -54.38 -11.08 -42.51
N GLN A 5 -55.17 -11.30 -41.45
CA GLN A 5 -55.30 -10.34 -40.34
C GLN A 5 -54.49 -10.71 -39.08
N LEU A 6 -54.01 -11.96 -38.94
CA LEU A 6 -53.18 -12.34 -37.78
C LEU A 6 -51.69 -12.02 -37.94
N LEU A 7 -51.20 -11.75 -39.15
CA LEU A 7 -49.79 -11.37 -39.38
C LEU A 7 -49.52 -9.88 -39.15
N LEU A 8 -50.56 -9.04 -39.09
CA LEU A 8 -50.40 -7.63 -38.76
C LEU A 8 -50.32 -7.36 -37.24
N PHE A 9 -50.85 -8.25 -36.38
CA PHE A 9 -50.73 -8.09 -34.92
C PHE A 9 -49.40 -8.60 -34.35
N ALA A 10 -48.69 -9.50 -35.05
CA ALA A 10 -47.36 -9.97 -34.65
C ALA A 10 -46.23 -8.97 -34.97
N LEU A 11 -46.49 -7.95 -35.79
CA LEU A 11 -45.55 -6.86 -36.10
C LEU A 11 -45.66 -5.66 -35.15
N PHE A 12 -46.68 -5.60 -34.29
CA PHE A 12 -46.79 -4.56 -33.24
C PHE A 12 -46.21 -4.99 -31.89
N ALA A 13 -45.82 -6.26 -31.72
CA ALA A 13 -45.24 -6.77 -30.47
C ALA A 13 -43.70 -6.60 -30.39
N SER A 14 -43.02 -6.21 -31.47
CA SER A 14 -41.58 -5.87 -31.48
C SER A 14 -41.30 -4.38 -31.66
N LEU A 15 -42.35 -3.55 -31.71
CA LEU A 15 -42.30 -2.08 -31.73
C LEU A 15 -42.79 -1.49 -30.41
N ALA A 16 -42.46 -2.11 -29.28
CA ALA A 16 -42.24 -1.34 -28.05
C ALA A 16 -40.97 -0.49 -28.25
N GLN A 17 -41.04 0.48 -29.18
CA GLN A 17 -40.06 1.52 -29.37
C GLN A 17 -39.97 2.30 -28.07
N ALA A 18 -39.05 1.87 -27.22
CA ALA A 18 -38.20 2.65 -26.35
C ALA A 18 -38.66 4.10 -26.13
N GLN A 19 -39.78 4.24 -25.41
CA GLN A 19 -40.28 5.53 -24.98
C GLN A 19 -39.32 6.09 -23.93
N TRP A 20 -39.08 7.39 -24.01
CA TRP A 20 -38.37 8.14 -22.97
C TRP A 20 -39.15 8.03 -21.66
N LYS A 21 -38.61 7.29 -20.69
CA LYS A 21 -39.15 7.15 -19.33
C LYS A 21 -38.37 8.04 -18.37
N GLY A 22 -38.90 8.35 -17.20
CA GLY A 22 -38.10 9.00 -16.16
C GLY A 22 -36.88 8.13 -15.81
N CYS A 23 -35.72 8.74 -15.61
CA CYS A 23 -34.52 8.01 -15.16
C CYS A 23 -34.74 7.30 -13.81
N SER A 24 -35.70 7.77 -13.02
CA SER A 24 -36.18 7.12 -11.79
C SER A 24 -37.08 5.91 -11.99
N SER A 25 -37.43 5.53 -13.22
CA SER A 25 -38.35 4.40 -13.47
C SER A 25 -37.97 3.07 -12.81
N PRO A 26 -36.68 2.72 -12.59
CA PRO A 26 -36.30 1.54 -11.81
C PRO A 26 -36.66 1.64 -10.31
N TRP A 27 -36.94 2.85 -9.80
CA TRP A 27 -37.28 3.12 -8.41
C TRP A 27 -38.57 3.95 -8.30
N PRO A 28 -39.76 3.31 -8.43
CA PRO A 28 -41.03 4.00 -8.57
C PRO A 28 -41.43 4.88 -7.37
N ASN A 29 -40.88 4.62 -6.19
CA ASN A 29 -41.22 5.32 -4.95
C ASN A 29 -40.23 6.44 -4.58
N ILE A 30 -39.35 6.84 -5.51
CA ILE A 30 -38.28 7.81 -5.24
C ILE A 30 -38.54 9.11 -5.99
N THR A 31 -38.34 10.23 -5.27
CA THR A 31 -38.37 11.57 -5.85
C THR A 31 -37.05 11.86 -6.58
N PRO A 32 -37.06 12.11 -7.91
CA PRO A 32 -35.84 12.42 -8.67
C PRO A 32 -35.20 13.74 -8.23
N GLY A 33 -33.87 13.80 -8.21
CA GLY A 33 -33.07 14.93 -7.75
C GLY A 33 -31.63 14.54 -7.43
N LYS A 34 -30.79 15.54 -7.10
CA LYS A 34 -29.34 15.36 -6.87
C LYS A 34 -29.01 14.22 -5.91
N GLU A 35 -29.83 14.02 -4.87
CA GLU A 35 -29.59 13.02 -3.82
C GLU A 35 -29.85 11.57 -4.28
N PHE A 36 -30.72 11.35 -5.27
CA PHE A 36 -31.17 10.01 -5.61
C PHE A 36 -30.94 9.65 -7.08
N THR A 37 -31.46 10.43 -8.03
CA THR A 37 -31.38 10.10 -9.46
C THR A 37 -31.66 11.32 -10.34
N LEU A 38 -31.33 11.25 -11.62
CA LEU A 38 -31.51 12.36 -12.55
C LEU A 38 -33.01 12.68 -12.74
N LYS A 39 -33.35 13.98 -12.80
CA LYS A 39 -34.71 14.46 -13.14
C LYS A 39 -35.05 14.27 -14.63
N ASP A 40 -34.09 13.81 -15.42
CA ASP A 40 -34.19 13.65 -16.86
C ASP A 40 -35.07 12.46 -17.29
N LYS A 41 -35.34 12.42 -18.59
CA LYS A 41 -35.83 11.22 -19.26
C LYS A 41 -34.65 10.39 -19.78
N CYS A 42 -34.74 9.09 -19.54
CA CYS A 42 -33.78 8.08 -19.95
C CYS A 42 -34.39 7.11 -20.95
N ARG A 43 -33.53 6.53 -21.79
CA ARG A 43 -33.84 5.45 -22.71
C ARG A 43 -32.79 4.35 -22.58
N THR A 44 -33.22 3.09 -22.64
CA THR A 44 -32.31 1.93 -22.59
C THR A 44 -31.40 1.89 -23.82
N LEU A 45 -30.12 1.65 -23.59
CA LEU A 45 -29.10 1.44 -24.61
C LEU A 45 -29.31 0.07 -25.27
N ALA A 46 -29.18 0.01 -26.59
CA ALA A 46 -29.32 -1.25 -27.33
C ALA A 46 -28.30 -2.28 -26.83
N GLY A 47 -28.74 -3.54 -26.67
CA GLY A 47 -27.95 -4.60 -26.06
C GLY A 47 -28.06 -4.70 -24.53
N TYR A 48 -28.91 -3.86 -23.91
CA TYR A 48 -29.25 -3.91 -22.50
C TYR A 48 -30.79 -3.97 -22.30
N PRO A 49 -31.31 -4.52 -21.19
CA PRO A 49 -30.58 -5.19 -20.10
C PRO A 49 -29.76 -6.40 -20.57
N LYS A 50 -28.67 -6.68 -19.87
CA LYS A 50 -27.80 -7.85 -20.10
C LYS A 50 -27.64 -8.60 -18.79
N GLU A 51 -27.91 -9.90 -18.85
CA GLU A 51 -27.64 -10.83 -17.75
C GLU A 51 -26.18 -11.28 -17.78
N PHE A 52 -25.52 -11.20 -16.63
CA PHE A 52 -24.21 -11.81 -16.39
C PHE A 52 -24.45 -13.07 -15.55
N GLU A 53 -24.80 -14.18 -16.21
CA GLU A 53 -25.29 -15.40 -15.57
C GLU A 53 -24.37 -15.92 -14.45
N GLU A 54 -23.06 -15.99 -14.71
CA GLU A 54 -22.11 -16.49 -13.71
C GLU A 54 -21.91 -15.54 -12.52
N ALA A 55 -22.33 -14.27 -12.66
CA ALA A 55 -22.36 -13.27 -11.60
C ALA A 55 -23.75 -13.11 -10.97
N ASN A 56 -24.77 -13.78 -11.52
CA ASN A 56 -26.18 -13.62 -11.14
C ASN A 56 -26.60 -12.15 -10.99
N THR A 57 -26.22 -11.33 -11.98
CA THR A 57 -26.38 -9.87 -11.98
C THR A 57 -26.93 -9.39 -13.32
N GLU A 58 -28.07 -8.69 -13.28
CA GLU A 58 -28.61 -7.98 -14.43
C GLU A 58 -28.05 -6.55 -14.49
N VAL A 59 -27.50 -6.15 -15.64
CA VAL A 59 -27.09 -4.75 -15.86
C VAL A 59 -28.00 -4.11 -16.89
N THR A 60 -28.64 -3.01 -16.52
CA THR A 60 -29.34 -2.14 -17.47
C THR A 60 -28.55 -0.86 -17.69
N VAL A 61 -28.22 -0.56 -18.94
CA VAL A 61 -27.60 0.72 -19.31
C VAL A 61 -28.63 1.61 -19.98
N THR A 62 -28.78 2.82 -19.48
CA THR A 62 -29.65 3.86 -20.01
C THR A 62 -28.85 5.12 -20.32
N TYR A 63 -29.41 5.99 -21.14
CA TYR A 63 -28.81 7.29 -21.45
C TYR A 63 -29.85 8.41 -21.43
N THR A 64 -29.42 9.62 -21.07
CA THR A 64 -30.29 10.80 -21.07
C THR A 64 -30.55 11.34 -22.48
N GLN A 65 -31.59 12.15 -22.61
CA GLN A 65 -31.90 12.80 -23.89
C GLN A 65 -30.76 13.67 -24.41
N GLN A 66 -30.05 14.36 -23.52
CA GLN A 66 -28.90 15.18 -23.90
C GLN A 66 -27.73 14.31 -24.39
N TRP A 67 -27.43 13.20 -23.71
CA TRP A 67 -26.41 12.26 -24.17
C TRP A 67 -26.71 11.71 -25.57
N SER A 68 -27.98 11.42 -25.88
CA SER A 68 -28.37 10.93 -27.21
C SER A 68 -28.03 11.87 -28.36
N ARG A 69 -27.87 13.17 -28.08
CA ARG A 69 -27.53 14.24 -29.04
C ARG A 69 -26.03 14.38 -29.26
N LEU A 70 -25.19 13.66 -28.51
CA LEU A 70 -23.74 13.68 -28.72
C LEU A 70 -23.36 13.16 -30.12
N PRO A 71 -22.19 13.56 -30.65
CA PRO A 71 -21.71 13.11 -31.95
C PRO A 71 -21.66 11.58 -32.04
N SER A 72 -22.01 11.03 -33.21
CA SER A 72 -22.04 9.57 -33.42
C SER A 72 -20.69 8.91 -33.12
N LYS A 73 -19.56 9.56 -33.48
CA LYS A 73 -18.21 9.06 -33.16
C LYS A 73 -18.01 8.85 -31.66
N THR A 74 -18.45 9.79 -30.83
CA THR A 74 -18.35 9.71 -29.37
C THR A 74 -19.23 8.58 -28.82
N LYS A 75 -20.47 8.47 -29.29
CA LYS A 75 -21.40 7.42 -28.86
C LYS A 75 -20.90 6.02 -29.26
N THR A 76 -20.34 5.86 -30.45
CA THR A 76 -19.80 4.58 -30.92
C THR A 76 -18.58 4.13 -30.10
N ALA A 77 -17.77 5.08 -29.63
CA ALA A 77 -16.60 4.77 -28.80
C ALA A 77 -16.94 4.25 -27.40
N VAL A 78 -18.14 4.56 -26.88
CA VAL A 78 -18.58 4.14 -25.54
C VAL A 78 -18.83 2.64 -25.45
N ASN A 79 -19.47 2.04 -26.45
CA ASN A 79 -19.89 0.64 -26.41
C ASN A 79 -18.75 -0.36 -26.11
N PRO A 80 -17.57 -0.31 -26.77
CA PRO A 80 -16.49 -1.26 -26.46
C PRO A 80 -15.93 -1.07 -25.04
N ILE A 81 -15.81 0.18 -24.56
CA ILE A 81 -15.32 0.49 -23.20
C ILE A 81 -16.29 -0.02 -22.15
N LEU A 82 -17.58 0.27 -22.33
CA LEU A 82 -18.65 -0.17 -21.45
C LEU A 82 -18.70 -1.70 -21.37
N LYS A 83 -18.64 -2.38 -22.52
CA LYS A 83 -18.62 -3.84 -22.59
C LYS A 83 -17.42 -4.42 -21.85
N GLU A 84 -16.21 -3.94 -22.14
CA GLU A 84 -14.98 -4.43 -21.52
C GLU A 84 -14.97 -4.21 -20.00
N SER A 85 -15.36 -3.02 -19.54
CA SER A 85 -15.44 -2.69 -18.11
C SER A 85 -16.44 -3.56 -17.36
N LEU A 86 -17.63 -3.78 -17.92
CA LEU A 86 -18.63 -4.65 -17.30
C LEU A 86 -18.18 -6.11 -17.26
N GLU A 87 -17.73 -6.66 -18.38
CA GLU A 87 -17.34 -8.07 -18.46
C GLU A 87 -16.18 -8.39 -17.51
N LYS A 88 -15.12 -7.58 -17.51
CA LYS A 88 -13.97 -7.79 -16.61
C LYS A 88 -14.32 -7.58 -15.14
N SER A 89 -15.11 -6.54 -14.81
CA SER A 89 -15.48 -6.27 -13.42
C SER A 89 -16.31 -7.42 -12.84
N MET A 90 -17.30 -7.91 -13.59
CA MET A 90 -18.11 -9.05 -13.15
C MET A 90 -17.27 -10.32 -13.00
N GLU A 91 -16.36 -10.57 -13.96
CA GLU A 91 -15.48 -11.73 -13.93
C GLU A 91 -14.55 -11.74 -12.70
N VAL A 92 -13.98 -10.59 -12.36
CA VAL A 92 -13.02 -10.47 -11.24
C VAL A 92 -13.75 -10.45 -9.90
N TYR A 93 -14.76 -9.60 -9.74
CA TYR A 93 -15.40 -9.39 -8.43
C TYR A 93 -16.19 -10.60 -7.94
N ARG A 94 -16.80 -11.39 -8.82
CA ARG A 94 -17.52 -12.62 -8.43
C ARG A 94 -16.64 -13.66 -7.73
N LYS A 95 -15.31 -13.58 -7.88
CA LYS A 95 -14.36 -14.53 -7.29
C LYS A 95 -14.27 -14.39 -5.77
N PHE A 96 -14.59 -13.22 -5.21
CA PHE A 96 -14.41 -12.91 -3.79
C PHE A 96 -15.53 -12.08 -3.16
N ALA A 97 -16.50 -11.60 -3.95
CA ALA A 97 -17.57 -10.76 -3.46
C ALA A 97 -18.95 -11.21 -3.93
N LYS A 98 -19.97 -10.93 -3.12
CA LYS A 98 -21.37 -11.02 -3.52
C LYS A 98 -21.73 -9.79 -4.36
N LEU A 99 -22.10 -10.02 -5.61
CA LEU A 99 -22.52 -8.95 -6.52
C LEU A 99 -24.00 -8.56 -6.28
N PRO A 100 -24.37 -7.28 -6.51
CA PRO A 100 -25.76 -6.85 -6.51
C PRO A 100 -26.55 -7.59 -7.60
N SER A 101 -27.78 -8.01 -7.32
CA SER A 101 -28.59 -8.70 -8.32
C SER A 101 -28.98 -7.83 -9.53
N SER A 102 -28.93 -6.51 -9.39
CA SER A 102 -29.24 -5.56 -10.47
C SER A 102 -28.44 -4.26 -10.34
N ILE A 103 -27.91 -3.77 -11.46
CA ILE A 103 -27.19 -2.49 -11.58
C ILE A 103 -27.79 -1.68 -12.72
N ILE A 104 -28.09 -0.40 -12.47
CA ILE A 104 -28.53 0.57 -13.47
C ILE A 104 -27.40 1.57 -13.72
N ILE A 105 -26.96 1.66 -14.96
CA ILE A 105 -25.96 2.64 -15.39
C ILE A 105 -26.65 3.72 -16.21
N ILE A 106 -26.36 4.99 -15.90
CA ILE A 106 -26.93 6.14 -16.59
C ILE A 106 -25.81 6.94 -17.26
N LEU A 107 -25.78 6.90 -18.59
CA LEU A 107 -24.93 7.75 -19.43
C LEU A 107 -25.55 9.16 -19.50
N THR A 108 -24.83 10.16 -18.99
CA THR A 108 -25.31 11.54 -18.93
C THR A 108 -24.28 12.54 -19.48
N THR A 109 -24.74 13.76 -19.74
CA THR A 109 -23.91 14.92 -20.09
C THR A 109 -23.75 15.90 -18.93
N GLU A 110 -24.28 15.56 -17.74
CA GLU A 110 -23.90 16.27 -16.51
C GLU A 110 -22.37 16.24 -16.36
N SER A 111 -21.82 17.38 -15.97
CA SER A 111 -20.40 17.53 -15.71
C SER A 111 -20.18 17.64 -14.21
N ASP A 112 -19.20 16.90 -13.72
CA ASP A 112 -18.62 17.08 -12.42
C ASP A 112 -17.11 17.25 -12.61
N GLU A 113 -16.53 18.31 -12.06
CA GLU A 113 -15.11 18.61 -12.23
C GLU A 113 -14.21 17.59 -11.50
N ASP A 114 -14.74 16.99 -10.44
CA ASP A 114 -14.00 16.07 -9.57
C ASP A 114 -14.23 14.61 -9.95
N PHE A 115 -15.36 14.28 -10.58
CA PHE A 115 -15.76 12.89 -10.81
C PHE A 115 -15.92 12.50 -12.29
N THR A 116 -15.43 11.31 -12.63
CA THR A 116 -15.67 10.68 -13.94
C THR A 116 -16.97 9.87 -13.92
N ALA A 117 -17.27 9.26 -12.78
CA ALA A 117 -18.48 8.48 -12.53
C ALA A 117 -18.86 8.60 -11.04
N GLU A 118 -20.07 8.20 -10.67
CA GLU A 118 -20.53 8.20 -9.29
C GLU A 118 -21.58 7.11 -9.05
N THR A 119 -21.44 6.40 -7.94
CA THR A 119 -22.41 5.44 -7.41
C THR A 119 -23.38 6.12 -6.45
N VAL A 120 -24.66 5.87 -6.66
CA VAL A 120 -25.75 6.34 -5.81
C VAL A 120 -26.66 5.16 -5.47
N TYR A 121 -27.20 5.18 -4.25
CA TYR A 121 -28.21 4.22 -3.82
C TYR A 121 -29.55 4.91 -3.58
N PRO A 122 -30.42 4.94 -4.60
CA PRO A 122 -31.72 5.57 -4.44
C PRO A 122 -32.56 4.89 -3.34
N ASN A 123 -32.56 3.55 -3.28
CA ASN A 123 -33.46 2.79 -2.42
C ASN A 123 -32.76 2.13 -1.22
N LEU A 124 -32.19 2.94 -0.31
CA LEU A 124 -31.63 2.47 0.97
C LEU A 124 -30.70 1.25 0.81
N ARG A 125 -29.76 1.32 -0.16
CA ARG A 125 -28.74 0.27 -0.38
C ARG A 125 -29.29 -1.11 -0.77
N LYS A 126 -30.51 -1.15 -1.33
CA LYS A 126 -31.08 -2.33 -1.99
C LYS A 126 -30.92 -2.22 -3.51
N PRO A 127 -30.75 -3.35 -4.22
CA PRO A 127 -30.80 -3.35 -5.67
C PRO A 127 -32.11 -2.75 -6.22
N PRO A 128 -32.07 -2.06 -7.38
CA PRO A 128 -30.88 -1.83 -8.18
C PRO A 128 -29.93 -0.77 -7.60
N CYS A 129 -28.61 -1.01 -7.73
CA CYS A 129 -27.57 0.01 -7.54
C CYS A 129 -27.58 0.97 -8.74
N GLN A 130 -27.34 2.27 -8.54
CA GLN A 130 -27.22 3.24 -9.63
C GLN A 130 -25.78 3.70 -9.81
N ILE A 131 -25.29 3.71 -11.04
CA ILE A 131 -24.02 4.34 -11.43
C ILE A 131 -24.30 5.42 -12.48
N LYS A 132 -23.89 6.66 -12.21
CA LYS A 132 -23.91 7.75 -13.18
C LYS A 132 -22.55 7.84 -13.85
N LEU A 133 -22.54 7.84 -15.19
CA LEU A 133 -21.34 8.09 -15.99
C LEU A 133 -21.43 9.50 -16.54
N PHE A 134 -20.62 10.41 -16.01
CA PHE A 134 -20.63 11.83 -16.36
C PHE A 134 -20.11 12.07 -17.77
N ASN A 135 -20.27 13.31 -18.25
CA ASN A 135 -19.80 13.71 -19.58
C ASN A 135 -18.31 13.38 -19.79
N ARG A 136 -17.50 13.54 -18.74
CA ARG A 136 -16.07 13.23 -18.74
C ARG A 136 -15.79 11.78 -19.10
N TRP A 137 -16.54 10.82 -18.56
CA TRP A 137 -16.38 9.40 -18.92
C TRP A 137 -16.62 9.17 -20.41
N THR A 138 -17.67 9.81 -20.96
CA THR A 138 -18.04 9.67 -22.36
C THR A 138 -16.99 10.28 -23.30
N THR A 139 -16.45 11.46 -22.98
CA THR A 139 -15.44 12.12 -23.81
C THR A 139 -14.10 11.41 -23.76
N GLU A 140 -13.73 10.90 -22.59
CA GLU A 140 -12.45 10.24 -22.36
C GLU A 140 -12.41 8.79 -22.83
N ALA A 141 -13.54 8.19 -23.19
CA ALA A 141 -13.60 6.89 -23.87
C ALA A 141 -12.71 6.81 -25.12
N THR A 142 -12.38 7.95 -25.74
CA THR A 142 -11.49 8.02 -26.91
C THR A 142 -10.08 8.57 -26.62
N THR A 143 -9.87 9.23 -25.48
CA THR A 143 -8.63 9.99 -25.21
C THR A 143 -7.88 9.48 -23.98
N ASN A 144 -8.55 8.80 -23.05
CA ASN A 144 -7.95 8.19 -21.87
C ASN A 144 -8.74 6.93 -21.47
N LYS A 145 -8.59 5.88 -22.29
CA LYS A 145 -9.20 4.57 -22.08
C LYS A 145 -8.91 3.97 -20.70
N PRO A 146 -7.66 3.96 -20.18
CA PRO A 146 -7.36 3.39 -18.87
C PRO A 146 -8.21 3.97 -17.73
N ARG A 147 -8.31 5.30 -17.66
CA ARG A 147 -9.08 5.98 -16.60
C ARG A 147 -10.57 5.65 -16.64
N VAL A 148 -11.20 5.61 -17.82
CA VAL A 148 -12.64 5.33 -17.90
C VAL A 148 -12.97 3.87 -17.64
N LEU A 149 -12.07 2.94 -17.98
CA LEU A 149 -12.20 1.52 -17.64
C LEU A 149 -12.18 1.32 -16.12
N GLN A 150 -11.15 1.86 -15.46
CA GLN A 150 -11.00 1.83 -14.00
C GLN A 150 -12.15 2.57 -13.30
N ALA A 151 -12.59 3.73 -13.81
CA ALA A 151 -13.68 4.49 -13.18
C ALA A 151 -14.99 3.68 -13.08
N LEU A 152 -15.41 2.98 -14.13
CA LEU A 152 -16.62 2.15 -14.03
C LEU A 152 -16.40 0.91 -13.14
N ALA A 153 -15.21 0.29 -13.16
CA ALA A 153 -14.90 -0.80 -12.24
C ALA A 153 -14.90 -0.36 -10.77
N HIS A 154 -14.42 0.86 -10.49
CA HIS A 154 -14.44 1.50 -9.17
C HIS A 154 -15.88 1.67 -8.67
N GLU A 155 -16.76 2.23 -9.50
CA GLU A 155 -18.17 2.42 -9.14
C GLU A 155 -18.93 1.09 -8.95
N ILE A 156 -18.63 0.06 -9.75
CA ILE A 156 -19.21 -1.28 -9.52
C ILE A 156 -18.78 -1.83 -8.15
N TYR A 157 -17.56 -1.55 -7.70
CA TYR A 157 -17.13 -1.95 -6.36
C TYR A 157 -17.83 -1.16 -5.25
N HIS A 158 -18.12 0.13 -5.44
CA HIS A 158 -19.00 0.86 -4.52
C HIS A 158 -20.39 0.21 -4.41
N CYS A 159 -20.93 -0.34 -5.51
CA CYS A 159 -22.16 -1.13 -5.42
C CYS A 159 -21.98 -2.36 -4.51
N ILE A 160 -20.84 -3.06 -4.56
CA ILE A 160 -20.55 -4.20 -3.68
C ILE A 160 -20.44 -3.73 -2.22
N GLN A 161 -19.70 -2.65 -1.96
CA GLN A 161 -19.45 -2.14 -0.61
C GLN A 161 -20.72 -1.79 0.16
N ASP A 162 -21.65 -1.13 -0.53
CA ASP A 162 -22.88 -0.67 0.09
C ASP A 162 -23.95 -1.77 0.18
N LEU A 163 -23.78 -2.91 -0.51
CA LEU A 163 -24.80 -3.95 -0.59
C LEU A 163 -25.18 -4.48 0.81
N GLY A 164 -26.42 -4.22 1.22
CA GLY A 164 -26.95 -4.72 2.49
C GLY A 164 -26.48 -3.98 3.74
N LYS A 165 -25.72 -2.88 3.61
CA LYS A 165 -25.41 -2.00 4.76
C LYS A 165 -26.68 -1.29 5.23
N LEU A 166 -26.98 -1.40 6.52
CA LEU A 166 -28.14 -0.75 7.14
C LEU A 166 -27.83 0.72 7.44
N GLY A 167 -28.75 1.62 7.08
CA GLY A 167 -28.63 3.06 7.28
C GLY A 167 -27.91 3.80 6.14
N ASN A 168 -27.85 5.13 6.25
CA ASN A 168 -27.30 6.03 5.21
C ASN A 168 -25.87 6.49 5.51
N SER A 169 -25.25 5.99 6.57
CA SER A 169 -23.89 6.37 6.93
C SER A 169 -22.90 5.79 5.93
N VAL A 170 -22.15 6.67 5.27
CA VAL A 170 -21.10 6.32 4.31
C VAL A 170 -19.86 5.86 5.08
N ASP A 171 -19.14 4.87 4.54
CA ASP A 171 -17.86 4.44 5.11
C ASP A 171 -16.85 5.60 5.15
N PRO A 172 -15.85 5.56 6.06
CA PRO A 172 -14.71 6.45 6.01
C PRO A 172 -14.12 6.48 4.59
N GLN A 173 -13.87 7.67 4.04
CA GLN A 173 -13.48 7.82 2.63
C GLN A 173 -12.19 7.05 2.28
N TRP A 174 -11.23 6.98 3.21
CA TRP A 174 -10.02 6.17 3.03
C TRP A 174 -10.33 4.68 2.83
N VAL A 175 -11.37 4.13 3.47
CA VAL A 175 -11.83 2.77 3.20
C VAL A 175 -12.63 2.74 1.92
N ARG A 176 -13.64 3.61 1.79
CA ARG A 176 -14.57 3.64 0.66
C ARG A 176 -13.83 3.75 -0.68
N ASP A 177 -13.15 4.87 -0.88
CA ASP A 177 -12.53 5.24 -2.15
C ASP A 177 -11.17 4.56 -2.30
N GLY A 178 -10.43 4.41 -1.21
CA GLY A 178 -9.14 3.69 -1.22
C GLY A 178 -9.28 2.24 -1.64
N SER A 179 -10.24 1.51 -1.07
CA SER A 179 -10.45 0.10 -1.47
C SER A 179 -11.11 -0.01 -2.82
N ALA A 180 -12.10 0.84 -3.18
CA ALA A 180 -12.67 0.83 -4.53
C ALA A 180 -11.61 1.07 -5.62
N ASN A 181 -10.65 1.96 -5.35
CA ASN A 181 -9.54 2.18 -6.25
C ASN A 181 -8.61 0.95 -6.33
N TYR A 182 -8.27 0.32 -5.20
CA TYR A 182 -7.52 -0.95 -5.18
C TYR A 182 -8.21 -2.07 -5.96
N PHE A 183 -9.50 -2.30 -5.73
CA PHE A 183 -10.25 -3.36 -6.42
C PHE A 183 -10.41 -3.07 -7.92
N SER A 184 -10.53 -1.80 -8.31
CA SER A 184 -10.52 -1.43 -9.73
C SER A 184 -9.18 -1.73 -10.42
N ASN A 185 -8.06 -1.65 -9.69
CA ASN A 185 -6.74 -2.06 -10.20
C ASN A 185 -6.69 -3.57 -10.46
N LEU A 186 -7.32 -4.40 -9.61
CA LEU A 186 -7.39 -5.85 -9.86
C LEU A 186 -8.16 -6.19 -11.14
N VAL A 187 -9.15 -5.38 -11.52
CA VAL A 187 -9.87 -5.53 -12.79
C VAL A 187 -9.01 -5.08 -13.98
N PHE A 188 -8.24 -4.03 -13.78
CA PHE A 188 -7.45 -3.37 -14.83
C PHE A 188 -6.00 -3.12 -14.37
N PRO A 189 -5.20 -4.19 -14.23
CA PRO A 189 -3.88 -4.09 -13.61
C PRO A 189 -2.88 -3.27 -14.43
N ASP A 190 -3.08 -3.15 -15.73
CA ASP A 190 -2.18 -2.41 -16.63
C ASP A 190 -2.62 -0.95 -16.86
N SER A 191 -3.71 -0.49 -16.21
CA SER A 191 -4.24 0.86 -16.44
C SER A 191 -3.50 1.94 -15.65
N ASN A 192 -3.08 1.60 -14.42
CA ASN A 192 -2.21 2.40 -13.54
C ASN A 192 -2.68 3.87 -13.36
N ALA A 193 -3.97 4.18 -13.55
CA ALA A 193 -4.42 5.58 -13.53
C ALA A 193 -4.30 6.22 -12.13
N GLU A 194 -4.11 5.40 -11.11
CA GLU A 194 -3.85 5.75 -9.72
C GLU A 194 -2.39 6.09 -9.42
N TRP A 195 -1.45 5.89 -10.34
CA TRP A 195 -0.05 6.24 -10.10
C TRP A 195 0.13 7.76 -9.97
N PRO A 196 0.91 8.24 -8.98
CA PRO A 196 1.07 9.67 -8.72
C PRO A 196 2.20 10.30 -9.54
N ASP A 197 2.20 10.09 -10.86
CA ASP A 197 3.24 10.62 -11.76
C ASP A 197 2.65 11.50 -12.87
N LYS A 198 3.52 12.07 -13.73
CA LYS A 198 3.10 12.97 -14.82
C LYS A 198 2.30 12.30 -15.93
N LYS A 199 2.36 10.97 -16.04
CA LYS A 199 1.69 10.20 -17.10
C LYS A 199 0.30 9.73 -16.65
N HIS A 200 0.09 9.62 -15.35
CA HIS A 200 -1.14 9.11 -14.75
C HIS A 200 -1.88 10.21 -13.98
N SER A 201 -3.07 9.91 -13.46
CA SER A 201 -3.96 10.90 -12.81
C SER A 201 -4.02 10.78 -11.30
N GLY A 202 -3.18 9.91 -10.71
CA GLY A 202 -3.22 9.56 -9.31
C GLY A 202 -2.73 10.66 -8.37
N VAL A 203 -3.12 10.54 -7.11
CA VAL A 203 -2.67 11.42 -6.02
C VAL A 203 -1.67 10.67 -5.16
N ALA A 204 -0.57 11.34 -4.78
CA ALA A 204 0.44 10.75 -3.92
C ALA A 204 -0.09 10.56 -2.49
N TYR A 205 0.18 9.40 -1.90
CA TYR A 205 -0.12 9.13 -0.49
C TYR A 205 0.74 10.02 0.41
N LYS A 206 0.14 10.61 1.45
CA LYS A 206 0.83 11.54 2.37
C LYS A 206 1.19 10.81 3.66
N PRO A 207 2.45 10.35 3.86
CA PRO A 207 2.83 9.54 5.01
C PRO A 207 2.76 10.28 6.35
N ASN A 208 2.73 11.62 6.34
CA ASN A 208 2.60 12.47 7.52
C ASN A 208 1.14 12.81 7.88
N LEU A 209 0.17 12.39 7.06
CA LEU A 209 -1.25 12.53 7.33
C LEU A 209 -1.78 11.21 7.89
N PRO A 210 -2.57 11.21 8.98
CA PRO A 210 -3.17 9.98 9.47
C PRO A 210 -4.00 9.29 8.39
N ILE A 211 -3.98 7.95 8.30
CA ILE A 211 -4.69 7.23 7.23
C ILE A 211 -6.18 7.61 7.16
N TYR A 212 -6.84 7.73 8.33
CA TYR A 212 -8.24 8.13 8.44
C TYR A 212 -8.55 9.58 8.05
N ALA A 213 -7.52 10.42 7.89
CA ALA A 213 -7.65 11.82 7.53
C ALA A 213 -7.46 12.06 6.02
N HIS A 214 -7.20 11.01 5.24
CA HIS A 214 -7.23 11.08 3.78
C HIS A 214 -8.69 11.13 3.31
N VAL A 215 -9.09 12.28 2.81
CA VAL A 215 -10.44 12.61 2.34
C VAL A 215 -10.36 13.29 0.97
N GLY A 216 -11.47 13.36 0.25
CA GLY A 216 -11.52 13.91 -1.11
C GLY A 216 -10.59 13.14 -2.05
N LYS A 217 -9.84 13.85 -2.87
CA LYS A 217 -8.91 13.23 -3.83
C LYS A 217 -7.80 12.43 -3.16
N GLU A 218 -7.39 12.81 -1.95
CA GLU A 218 -6.40 12.06 -1.17
C GLU A 218 -6.90 10.70 -0.68
N ALA A 219 -8.21 10.47 -0.59
CA ALA A 219 -8.76 9.18 -0.18
C ALA A 219 -8.36 8.05 -1.15
N TYR A 220 -8.35 8.33 -2.47
CA TYR A 220 -7.93 7.38 -3.51
C TYR A 220 -6.47 6.91 -3.34
N ALA A 221 -5.60 7.80 -2.84
CA ALA A 221 -4.20 7.49 -2.59
C ALA A 221 -4.02 6.40 -1.53
N THR A 222 -5.03 6.14 -0.70
CA THR A 222 -4.98 5.08 0.32
C THR A 222 -5.17 3.68 -0.23
N SER A 223 -5.48 3.53 -1.53
CA SER A 223 -5.39 2.24 -2.25
C SER A 223 -4.04 1.53 -2.05
N ILE A 224 -2.96 2.30 -1.88
CA ILE A 224 -1.63 1.77 -1.60
C ILE A 224 -1.53 0.99 -0.28
N PHE A 225 -2.36 1.32 0.71
CA PHE A 225 -2.43 0.55 1.96
C PHE A 225 -2.97 -0.86 1.67
N PHE A 226 -4.04 -0.97 0.89
CA PHE A 226 -4.63 -2.26 0.49
C PHE A 226 -3.67 -3.08 -0.38
N GLN A 227 -2.95 -2.43 -1.31
CA GLN A 227 -1.92 -3.08 -2.13
C GLN A 227 -0.73 -3.62 -1.32
N ALA A 228 -0.44 -3.03 -0.16
CA ALA A 228 0.61 -3.51 0.72
C ALA A 228 0.24 -4.77 1.51
N GLN A 229 -1.05 -5.15 1.55
CA GLN A 229 -1.55 -6.30 2.33
C GLN A 229 -1.30 -7.64 1.61
N ARG A 230 -0.07 -7.90 1.17
CA ARG A 230 0.30 -9.08 0.35
C ARG A 230 0.05 -10.44 0.99
N LYS A 231 -0.21 -10.47 2.30
CA LYS A 231 -0.54 -11.70 3.04
C LYS A 231 -2.03 -11.98 3.10
N MET A 232 -2.86 -11.00 2.75
CA MET A 232 -4.30 -11.14 2.62
C MET A 232 -4.63 -11.41 1.15
N ASP A 233 -5.54 -12.35 0.92
CA ASP A 233 -6.17 -12.51 -0.38
C ASP A 233 -7.28 -11.46 -0.56
N GLU A 234 -7.83 -11.40 -1.78
CA GLU A 234 -8.87 -10.42 -2.15
C GLU A 234 -10.13 -10.57 -1.30
N ASP A 235 -10.49 -11.80 -0.90
CA ASP A 235 -11.64 -12.09 -0.05
C ASP A 235 -11.44 -11.55 1.38
N ALA A 236 -10.26 -11.74 1.97
CA ALA A 236 -9.93 -11.19 3.28
C ALA A 236 -9.95 -9.66 3.29
N ILE A 237 -9.39 -9.01 2.26
CA ILE A 237 -9.44 -7.55 2.11
C ILE A 237 -10.89 -7.08 1.93
N ASN A 238 -11.67 -7.74 1.09
CA ASN A 238 -13.08 -7.41 0.87
C ASN A 238 -13.88 -7.54 2.18
N LYS A 239 -13.70 -8.62 2.95
CA LYS A 239 -14.35 -8.80 4.26
C LYS A 239 -13.99 -7.69 5.24
N PHE A 240 -12.72 -7.29 5.30
CA PHE A 240 -12.28 -6.16 6.12
C PHE A 240 -13.01 -4.85 5.72
N VAL A 241 -13.10 -4.58 4.42
CA VAL A 241 -13.80 -3.39 3.89
C VAL A 241 -15.30 -3.43 4.23
N LEU A 242 -15.96 -4.56 3.99
CA LEU A 242 -17.40 -4.71 4.25
C LEU A 242 -17.75 -4.66 5.74
N ALA A 243 -16.84 -5.10 6.62
CA ALA A 243 -16.99 -5.03 8.07
C ALA A 243 -16.77 -3.61 8.63
N THR A 244 -16.28 -2.66 7.84
CA THR A 244 -16.07 -1.28 8.29
C THR A 244 -17.42 -0.61 8.58
N PRO A 245 -17.64 -0.09 9.80
CA PRO A 245 -18.88 0.61 10.13
C PRO A 245 -18.94 1.96 9.41
N GLY A 246 -20.08 2.25 8.82
CA GLY A 246 -20.34 3.55 8.21
C GLY A 246 -20.44 4.66 9.25
N GLY A 247 -20.06 5.88 8.87
CA GLY A 247 -20.28 7.11 9.64
C GLY A 247 -19.16 7.49 10.61
N SER A 248 -18.11 6.68 10.75
CA SER A 248 -16.94 7.09 11.52
C SER A 248 -16.14 8.15 10.77
N THR A 249 -15.94 9.30 11.40
CA THR A 249 -15.10 10.37 10.85
C THR A 249 -14.09 10.86 11.88
N GLY A 250 -12.90 11.26 11.40
CA GLY A 250 -11.86 11.89 12.23
C GLY A 250 -11.54 11.11 13.50
N LEU A 251 -11.94 11.65 14.66
CA LEU A 251 -11.66 11.08 15.97
C LEU A 251 -12.36 9.73 16.21
N GLN A 252 -13.58 9.55 15.71
CA GLN A 252 -14.31 8.27 15.84
C GLN A 252 -13.58 7.15 15.10
N GLU A 253 -13.07 7.46 13.92
CA GLU A 253 -12.31 6.52 13.13
C GLU A 253 -10.95 6.21 13.76
N ARG A 254 -10.30 7.22 14.36
CA ARG A 254 -9.08 7.02 15.14
C ARG A 254 -9.29 6.06 16.33
N ALA A 255 -10.37 6.25 17.09
CA ALA A 255 -10.71 5.37 18.20
C ALA A 255 -10.98 3.93 17.71
N ARG A 256 -11.83 3.79 16.68
CA ARG A 256 -12.14 2.48 16.06
C ARG A 256 -10.89 1.73 15.62
N LEU A 257 -9.98 2.41 14.92
CA LEU A 257 -8.74 1.81 14.44
C LEU A 257 -7.76 1.49 15.57
N SER A 258 -7.83 2.20 16.69
CA SER A 258 -7.03 1.90 17.89
C SER A 258 -7.50 0.60 18.55
N ASP A 259 -8.80 0.36 18.55
CA ASP A 259 -9.42 -0.84 19.14
C ASP A 259 -9.43 -2.04 18.18
N LEU A 260 -9.05 -1.85 16.91
CA LEU A 260 -9.09 -2.90 15.90
C LEU A 260 -7.89 -3.84 16.03
N SER A 261 -8.17 -5.07 16.50
CA SER A 261 -7.17 -6.13 16.65
C SER A 261 -6.38 -6.36 15.35
N GLY A 262 -5.06 -6.45 15.47
CA GLY A 262 -4.14 -6.70 14.35
C GLY A 262 -3.85 -5.48 13.45
N PHE A 263 -4.62 -4.39 13.55
CA PHE A 263 -4.44 -3.23 12.67
C PHE A 263 -3.05 -2.58 12.82
N ALA A 264 -2.49 -2.58 14.04
CA ALA A 264 -1.14 -2.08 14.28
C ALA A 264 -0.07 -2.83 13.48
N ASP A 265 -0.21 -4.15 13.33
CA ASP A 265 0.76 -4.99 12.62
C ASP A 265 0.62 -4.81 11.10
N GLU A 266 -0.61 -4.70 10.59
CA GLU A 266 -0.86 -4.45 9.17
C GLU A 266 -0.42 -3.05 8.73
N PHE A 267 -0.72 -2.04 9.56
CA PHE A 267 -0.26 -0.68 9.31
C PHE A 267 1.27 -0.58 9.41
N PHE A 268 1.90 -1.36 10.29
CA PHE A 268 3.35 -1.41 10.39
C PHE A 268 4.02 -2.12 9.21
N THR A 269 3.41 -3.18 8.69
CA THR A 269 3.85 -3.83 7.44
C THR A 269 3.80 -2.85 6.27
N PHE A 270 2.67 -2.14 6.13
CA PHE A 270 2.53 -1.07 5.16
C PHE A 270 3.62 0.02 5.33
N ALA A 271 3.84 0.49 6.56
CA ALA A 271 4.85 1.52 6.85
C ALA A 271 6.27 1.09 6.46
N LYS A 272 6.64 -0.17 6.72
CA LYS A 272 7.93 -0.76 6.34
C LYS A 272 8.13 -0.79 4.83
N ASP A 273 7.13 -1.25 4.08
CA ASP A 273 7.20 -1.38 2.63
C ASP A 273 7.15 -0.02 1.94
N PHE A 274 6.33 0.90 2.45
CA PHE A 274 6.26 2.28 1.97
C PHE A 274 7.60 3.00 2.15
N ALA A 275 8.21 2.92 3.33
CA ALA A 275 9.50 3.54 3.61
C ALA A 275 10.68 2.93 2.82
N LEU A 276 10.50 1.73 2.26
CA LEU A 276 11.44 1.10 1.33
C LEU A 276 11.08 1.31 -0.15
N GLN A 277 9.94 1.95 -0.45
CA GLN A 277 9.40 2.09 -1.80
C GLN A 277 9.24 0.71 -2.49
N GLN A 278 8.77 -0.29 -1.71
CA GLN A 278 8.69 -1.69 -2.12
C GLN A 278 7.27 -2.20 -2.34
N ILE A 279 6.26 -1.32 -2.32
CA ILE A 279 4.87 -1.70 -2.58
C ILE A 279 4.71 -1.91 -4.09
N LYS A 280 4.08 -3.02 -4.44
CA LYS A 280 3.84 -3.41 -5.82
C LYS A 280 2.38 -3.13 -6.14
N ASP A 281 2.16 -2.71 -7.36
CA ASP A 281 0.85 -2.64 -7.97
C ASP A 281 0.40 -4.06 -8.36
N THR A 282 -0.88 -4.16 -8.71
CA THR A 282 -1.57 -5.35 -9.18
C THR A 282 -1.00 -5.96 -10.47
N ASN A 283 -0.34 -5.17 -11.33
CA ASN A 283 0.48 -5.67 -12.45
C ASN A 283 1.84 -6.26 -12.02
N GLY A 284 2.24 -6.10 -10.76
CA GLY A 284 3.50 -6.57 -10.21
C GLY A 284 4.66 -5.57 -10.24
N ASP A 285 4.51 -4.42 -10.89
CA ASP A 285 5.48 -3.33 -10.90
C ASP A 285 5.50 -2.56 -9.58
N LEU A 286 6.57 -1.82 -9.31
CA LEU A 286 6.67 -0.97 -8.14
C LEU A 286 5.89 0.34 -8.35
N ILE A 287 5.03 0.68 -7.40
CA ILE A 287 4.32 1.96 -7.42
C ILE A 287 5.33 3.10 -7.25
N PRO A 288 5.24 4.19 -8.04
CA PRO A 288 6.03 5.39 -7.82
C PRO A 288 5.69 6.02 -6.46
N ILE A 289 6.56 5.84 -5.46
CA ILE A 289 6.40 6.37 -4.11
C ILE A 289 7.49 7.39 -3.84
N ASP A 290 7.14 8.56 -3.32
CA ASP A 290 8.13 9.55 -2.90
C ASP A 290 8.90 9.09 -1.66
N LYS A 291 10.22 9.30 -1.68
CA LYS A 291 11.10 8.95 -0.57
C LYS A 291 10.79 9.83 0.65
N ILE A 292 10.51 9.20 1.79
CA ILE A 292 10.38 9.92 3.07
C ILE A 292 11.75 10.42 3.51
N ASN A 293 11.85 11.73 3.77
CA ASN A 293 13.04 12.34 4.36
C ASN A 293 13.09 12.05 5.87
N PRO A 294 14.10 11.30 6.37
CA PRO A 294 14.15 10.93 7.78
C PRO A 294 14.48 12.12 8.70
N VAL A 295 13.76 12.24 9.82
CA VAL A 295 14.00 13.24 10.86
C VAL A 295 15.21 12.83 11.72
N SER A 296 16.18 13.73 11.90
CA SER A 296 17.33 13.46 12.77
C SER A 296 16.90 13.29 14.23
N ALA A 297 17.29 12.18 14.86
CA ALA A 297 17.17 11.95 16.29
C ALA A 297 18.56 11.83 16.92
N SER A 298 18.87 12.72 17.86
CA SER A 298 20.16 12.76 18.54
C SER A 298 20.13 11.84 19.78
N ILE A 299 20.99 10.83 19.78
CA ILE A 299 21.18 9.95 20.94
C ILE A 299 22.02 10.68 22.00
N LYS A 300 21.46 10.87 23.18
CA LYS A 300 22.17 11.44 24.34
C LYS A 300 22.76 10.30 25.17
N PHE A 301 24.08 10.15 25.12
CA PHE A 301 24.80 9.13 25.90
C PHE A 301 25.05 9.56 27.35
N ASP A 302 25.10 8.58 28.24
CA ASP A 302 25.58 8.73 29.60
C ASP A 302 27.07 9.14 29.64
N LYS A 303 27.57 9.51 30.83
CA LYS A 303 28.97 9.90 31.02
C LYS A 303 29.96 8.78 30.64
N ALA A 304 29.55 7.52 30.77
CA ALA A 304 30.36 6.36 30.42
C ALA A 304 30.39 6.08 28.91
N GLY A 305 29.53 6.73 28.12
CA GLY A 305 29.38 6.48 26.69
C GLY A 305 28.80 5.10 26.37
N THR A 306 28.19 4.43 27.34
CA THR A 306 27.73 3.03 27.25
C THR A 306 26.25 2.91 26.97
N THR A 307 25.44 3.85 27.44
CA THR A 307 24.00 3.85 27.19
C THR A 307 23.56 5.21 26.72
N GLY A 308 22.88 5.27 25.58
CA GLY A 308 22.33 6.50 25.04
C GLY A 308 20.85 6.38 24.74
N THR A 309 20.13 7.50 24.84
CA THR A 309 18.67 7.49 24.65
C THR A 309 18.22 8.64 23.76
N ALA A 310 17.10 8.43 23.06
CA ALA A 310 16.38 9.49 22.35
C ALA A 310 14.87 9.24 22.45
N THR A 311 14.10 10.31 22.43
CA THR A 311 12.63 10.24 22.38
C THR A 311 12.18 10.54 20.97
N LEU A 312 11.52 9.58 20.33
CA LEU A 312 10.88 9.75 19.04
C LEU A 312 9.42 10.17 19.28
N THR A 313 8.93 11.12 18.49
CA THR A 313 7.55 11.64 18.58
C THR A 313 6.87 11.43 17.25
N SER A 314 5.68 10.83 17.25
CA SER A 314 4.89 10.58 16.05
C SER A 314 3.44 10.99 16.28
N THR A 315 2.73 11.25 15.19
CA THR A 315 1.26 11.33 15.19
C THR A 315 0.74 9.92 14.91
N PRO A 316 -0.17 9.36 15.73
CA PRO A 316 -0.74 8.05 15.46
C PRO A 316 -1.33 7.94 14.04
N PHE A 317 -1.26 6.74 13.47
CA PHE A 317 -1.72 6.39 12.13
C PHE A 317 -0.98 7.11 10.99
N THR A 318 0.24 7.61 11.26
CA THR A 318 1.18 8.15 10.27
C THR A 318 2.42 7.26 10.14
N ILE A 319 3.19 7.40 9.07
CA ILE A 319 4.48 6.74 8.87
C ILE A 319 5.58 7.74 9.23
N SER A 320 6.18 7.59 10.42
CA SER A 320 7.29 8.43 10.86
C SER A 320 8.62 7.74 10.64
N VAL A 321 9.55 8.42 9.98
CA VAL A 321 10.90 7.89 9.71
C VAL A 321 11.94 8.79 10.36
N PHE A 322 12.82 8.20 11.15
CA PHE A 322 13.90 8.88 11.85
C PHE A 322 15.26 8.37 11.38
N LYS A 323 16.31 9.17 11.60
CA LYS A 323 17.69 8.74 11.45
C LYS A 323 18.46 8.97 12.74
N ILE A 324 19.23 7.98 13.16
CA ILE A 324 20.20 8.06 14.25
C ILE A 324 21.59 7.77 13.71
N THR A 325 22.62 8.22 14.42
CA THR A 325 24.01 7.91 14.10
C THR A 325 24.68 7.29 15.30
N ILE A 326 25.46 6.23 15.08
CA ILE A 326 26.20 5.53 16.12
C ILE A 326 27.67 5.48 15.72
N ASP A 327 28.54 5.77 16.68
CA ASP A 327 29.98 5.77 16.45
C ASP A 327 30.49 4.34 16.14
N PRO A 328 31.46 4.20 15.23
CA PRO A 328 32.02 2.89 14.86
C PRO A 328 32.87 2.28 15.99
N GLY A 329 33.41 1.08 15.74
CA GLY A 329 34.37 0.42 16.63
C GLY A 329 33.78 -0.09 17.95
N ARG A 330 32.54 -0.57 17.95
CA ARG A 330 31.87 -1.12 19.15
C ARG A 330 30.78 -2.09 18.76
N THR A 331 30.24 -2.86 19.71
CA THR A 331 28.97 -3.55 19.48
C THR A 331 27.84 -2.72 20.07
N ALA A 332 26.69 -2.70 19.41
CA ALA A 332 25.51 -1.97 19.87
C ALA A 332 24.28 -2.88 19.91
N LYS A 333 23.34 -2.57 20.81
CA LYS A 333 21.97 -3.06 20.79
C LYS A 333 21.03 -1.86 20.77
N ILE A 334 20.01 -1.92 19.92
CA ILE A 334 18.97 -0.88 19.83
C ILE A 334 17.65 -1.51 20.27
N TYR A 335 17.00 -0.90 21.25
CA TYR A 335 15.71 -1.34 21.78
C TYR A 335 14.85 -0.13 22.18
N SER A 336 13.58 -0.34 22.43
CA SER A 336 12.60 0.72 22.70
C SER A 336 11.78 0.45 23.94
N SER A 337 11.05 1.47 24.40
CA SER A 337 10.02 1.38 25.44
C SER A 337 8.61 1.17 24.86
N ALA A 338 8.54 0.58 23.66
CA ALA A 338 7.28 0.43 22.95
C ALA A 338 6.26 -0.42 23.73
N ASN A 339 4.99 -0.03 23.64
CA ASN A 339 3.84 -0.84 24.07
C ASN A 339 3.14 -1.47 22.85
N ASP A 340 2.04 -2.18 23.08
CA ASP A 340 1.32 -2.93 22.04
C ASP A 340 0.82 -2.09 20.87
N ASN A 341 0.56 -0.80 21.09
CA ASN A 341 0.12 0.16 20.06
C ASN A 341 1.27 0.84 19.32
N GLN A 342 2.52 0.51 19.65
CA GLN A 342 3.70 1.15 19.09
C GLN A 342 4.56 0.09 18.40
N LYS A 343 4.89 0.30 17.14
CA LYS A 343 5.75 -0.62 16.38
C LYS A 343 6.93 0.14 15.81
N LEU A 344 8.13 -0.41 16.03
CA LEU A 344 9.39 0.16 15.57
C LEU A 344 10.22 -0.89 14.88
N ALA A 345 10.88 -0.48 13.81
CA ALA A 345 11.94 -1.26 13.19
C ALA A 345 13.08 -0.33 12.79
N TYR A 346 14.28 -0.89 12.71
CA TYR A 346 15.45 -0.17 12.27
C TYR A 346 16.19 -0.92 11.18
N ARG A 347 16.96 -0.18 10.38
CA ARG A 347 17.85 -0.71 9.37
C ARG A 347 19.05 0.20 9.20
N LYS A 348 20.16 -0.34 8.70
CA LYS A 348 21.25 0.49 8.18
C LYS A 348 20.75 1.23 6.93
N SER A 349 21.23 2.44 6.67
CA SER A 349 20.69 3.31 5.59
C SER A 349 20.67 2.68 4.19
N ASP A 350 21.63 1.79 3.91
CA ASP A 350 21.82 1.04 2.65
C ASP A 350 21.11 -0.34 2.64
N ALA A 351 20.62 -0.81 3.78
CA ALA A 351 19.99 -2.13 3.88
C ALA A 351 18.56 -2.13 3.31
N LYS A 352 18.18 -3.23 2.65
CA LYS A 352 16.85 -3.43 2.04
C LYS A 352 15.85 -4.16 2.93
N SER A 353 16.25 -4.52 4.15
CA SER A 353 15.41 -5.24 5.11
C SER A 353 15.38 -4.53 6.46
N TRP A 354 14.26 -4.69 7.14
CA TRP A 354 14.02 -4.14 8.47
C TRP A 354 14.37 -5.18 9.54
N THR A 355 14.87 -4.71 10.67
CA THR A 355 14.94 -5.47 11.91
C THR A 355 13.93 -4.87 12.88
N ASP A 356 12.92 -5.67 13.28
CA ASP A 356 11.95 -5.24 14.28
C ASP A 356 12.67 -4.95 15.61
N MET A 357 12.31 -3.85 16.24
CA MET A 357 13.01 -3.34 17.42
C MET A 357 12.44 -3.99 18.68
N ALA A 358 13.30 -4.62 19.46
CA ALA A 358 12.94 -5.20 20.75
C ALA A 358 12.45 -4.14 21.76
N THR A 359 11.65 -4.56 22.73
CA THR A 359 11.17 -3.75 23.86
C THR A 359 12.15 -3.74 25.04
N ASP A 360 13.19 -4.57 25.00
CA ASP A 360 14.21 -4.63 26.03
C ASP A 360 15.61 -4.98 25.46
N SER A 361 16.63 -4.86 26.31
CA SER A 361 18.03 -5.08 25.93
C SER A 361 18.42 -6.56 25.81
N SER A 362 17.68 -7.47 26.45
CA SER A 362 17.96 -8.91 26.45
C SER A 362 17.61 -9.53 25.10
N SER A 363 16.46 -9.13 24.54
CA SER A 363 15.95 -9.56 23.24
C SER A 363 16.48 -8.72 22.06
N GLY A 364 17.14 -7.59 22.33
CA GLY A 364 17.75 -6.74 21.32
C GLY A 364 18.88 -7.43 20.54
N ARG A 365 18.81 -7.37 19.20
CA ARG A 365 19.84 -7.92 18.30
C ARG A 365 21.16 -7.17 18.47
N THR A 366 22.24 -7.94 18.66
CA THR A 366 23.60 -7.38 18.65
C THR A 366 23.99 -6.95 17.25
N ILE A 367 24.45 -5.71 17.14
CA ILE A 367 24.94 -5.07 15.92
C ILE A 367 26.45 -4.91 16.07
N ASP A 368 27.20 -5.41 15.10
CA ASP A 368 28.63 -5.14 15.03
C ASP A 368 28.88 -3.83 14.28
N LEU A 369 29.54 -2.88 14.93
CA LEU A 369 29.98 -1.63 14.30
C LEU A 369 31.50 -1.73 14.15
N PRO A 370 32.01 -2.09 12.95
CA PRO A 370 33.44 -2.30 12.74
C PRO A 370 34.22 -0.99 12.94
N CYS A 371 35.50 -1.11 13.27
CA CYS A 371 36.42 0.03 13.24
C CYS A 371 36.53 0.56 11.80
N ASN A 372 36.52 1.87 11.62
CA ASN A 372 36.83 2.50 10.34
C ASN A 372 37.81 3.67 10.52
N GLN A 373 38.77 3.81 9.61
CA GLN A 373 39.83 4.82 9.67
C GLN A 373 39.29 6.25 9.67
N LYS A 374 38.15 6.48 9.02
CA LYS A 374 37.53 7.81 8.91
C LYS A 374 36.66 8.17 10.12
N ASN A 375 36.57 7.30 11.13
CA ASN A 375 35.63 7.40 12.25
C ASN A 375 34.20 7.80 11.81
N THR A 376 33.78 7.33 10.64
CA THR A 376 32.51 7.72 10.02
C THR A 376 31.39 7.02 10.77
N LYS A 377 30.47 7.82 11.32
CA LYS A 377 29.33 7.30 12.06
C LYS A 377 28.44 6.45 11.14
N GLN A 378 27.99 5.33 11.66
CA GLN A 378 27.05 4.46 10.96
C GLN A 378 25.64 5.06 11.12
N THR A 379 24.93 5.22 10.01
CA THR A 379 23.58 5.78 10.00
C THR A 379 22.55 4.67 10.01
N TYR A 380 21.62 4.74 10.96
CA TYR A 380 20.48 3.85 11.05
C TYR A 380 19.20 4.64 10.81
N ILE A 381 18.32 4.07 10.00
CA ILE A 381 16.97 4.56 9.75
C ILE A 381 16.02 3.78 10.64
N ILE A 382 15.08 4.48 11.26
CA ILE A 382 14.06 3.90 12.14
C ILE A 382 12.71 4.26 11.56
N VAL A 383 11.84 3.28 11.36
CA VAL A 383 10.42 3.51 11.11
C VAL A 383 9.67 3.32 12.43
N PHE A 384 8.75 4.25 12.72
CA PHE A 384 7.92 4.24 13.91
C PHE A 384 6.48 4.57 13.51
N ILE A 385 5.55 3.71 13.94
CA ILE A 385 4.11 3.97 13.90
C ILE A 385 3.53 3.85 15.31
N SER A 386 2.46 4.59 15.56
CA SER A 386 1.59 4.41 16.73
C SER A 386 0.15 4.25 16.25
N THR A 387 -0.63 3.38 16.88
CA THR A 387 -2.08 3.23 16.65
C THR A 387 -2.90 3.64 17.86
N LYS A 388 -2.31 4.33 18.83
CA LYS A 388 -3.00 4.76 20.05
C LYS A 388 -3.99 5.90 19.74
N ASP A 389 -5.16 5.90 20.38
CA ASP A 389 -6.14 7.00 20.32
C ASP A 389 -5.67 8.27 21.07
N VAL A 390 -4.64 8.93 20.54
CA VAL A 390 -4.08 10.18 21.06
C VAL A 390 -3.71 11.11 19.90
N LYS A 391 -3.49 12.40 20.19
CA LYS A 391 -3.07 13.38 19.16
C LYS A 391 -1.59 13.24 18.78
N SER A 392 -0.75 12.84 19.73
CA SER A 392 0.68 12.63 19.54
C SER A 392 1.13 11.57 20.53
N ASP A 393 2.06 10.73 20.08
CA ASP A 393 2.60 9.65 20.89
C ASP A 393 4.13 9.68 20.85
N LYS A 394 4.73 9.15 21.92
CA LYS A 394 6.17 9.19 22.13
C LYS A 394 6.68 7.83 22.53
N VAL A 395 7.87 7.50 22.02
CA VAL A 395 8.59 6.29 22.42
C VAL A 395 10.05 6.64 22.65
N LYS A 396 10.60 6.14 23.77
CA LYS A 396 12.03 6.24 24.05
C LYS A 396 12.72 5.06 23.39
N ILE A 397 13.72 5.35 22.57
CA ILE A 397 14.70 4.37 22.08
C ILE A 397 15.97 4.46 22.92
N THR A 398 16.63 3.31 23.09
CA THR A 398 17.87 3.17 23.82
C THR A 398 18.89 2.45 22.97
N VAL A 399 20.10 2.98 22.92
CA VAL A 399 21.28 2.39 22.28
C VAL A 399 22.25 2.01 23.40
N ALA A 400 22.37 0.72 23.68
CA ALA A 400 23.38 0.20 24.59
C ALA A 400 24.59 -0.24 23.78
N THR A 401 25.77 0.29 24.12
CA THR A 401 27.02 -0.05 23.44
C THR A 401 28.01 -0.68 24.39
N SER A 402 28.80 -1.63 23.88
CA SER A 402 29.97 -2.13 24.60
C SER A 402 30.99 -1.01 24.81
N LYS A 403 32.01 -1.30 25.64
CA LYS A 403 33.24 -0.51 25.63
C LYS A 403 33.77 -0.39 24.20
N PRO A 404 34.36 0.77 23.83
CA PRO A 404 35.01 0.93 22.54
C PRO A 404 36.03 -0.19 22.31
N LYS A 405 36.00 -0.79 21.13
CA LYS A 405 37.03 -1.70 20.68
C LYS A 405 38.33 -0.92 20.54
N LYS A 406 39.46 -1.59 20.76
CA LYS A 406 40.77 -1.03 20.40
C LYS A 406 40.85 -1.00 18.88
N CYS A 407 40.55 0.16 18.30
CA CYS A 407 40.73 0.44 16.89
C CYS A 407 42.15 0.97 16.70
N GLY A 408 42.99 0.24 15.97
CA GLY A 408 44.36 0.65 15.67
C GLY A 408 44.72 0.31 14.24
N ALA A 409 45.44 1.22 13.59
CA ALA A 409 46.25 0.86 12.43
C ALA A 409 47.52 0.20 12.98
N ARG A 410 47.58 -1.14 13.05
CA ARG A 410 48.87 -1.78 13.27
C ARG A 410 49.68 -1.66 11.98
N SER A 411 50.58 -0.68 11.92
CA SER A 411 51.79 -0.79 11.10
C SER A 411 52.63 -1.92 11.70
N GLY A 412 52.64 -3.09 11.05
CA GLY A 412 53.33 -4.27 11.58
C GLY A 412 52.71 -5.62 11.22
N PHE A 413 51.56 -5.65 10.54
CA PHE A 413 51.23 -6.84 9.76
C PHE A 413 52.22 -6.90 8.59
N VAL A 414 52.95 -8.01 8.47
CA VAL A 414 53.71 -8.31 7.25
C VAL A 414 52.65 -8.54 6.16
N LEU A 415 52.37 -7.49 5.39
CA LEU A 415 51.44 -7.47 4.28
C LEU A 415 52.01 -8.18 3.06
N TYR A 416 52.44 -9.43 3.19
CA TYR A 416 52.87 -10.22 2.04
C TYR A 416 52.62 -11.69 2.35
N PRO A 417 51.98 -12.46 1.45
CA PRO A 417 52.43 -13.83 1.32
C PRO A 417 53.89 -13.78 0.87
N LEU A 418 54.79 -14.47 1.55
CA LEU A 418 56.13 -14.70 1.02
C LEU A 418 55.93 -15.40 -0.34
N PHE A 419 56.44 -14.82 -1.42
CA PHE A 419 56.32 -15.39 -2.75
C PHE A 419 57.24 -16.60 -2.85
N ASN A 420 56.69 -17.77 -3.19
CA ASN A 420 57.50 -18.92 -3.55
C ASN A 420 57.80 -18.84 -5.07
N PRO A 421 59.04 -18.53 -5.47
CA PRO A 421 59.38 -18.40 -6.89
C PRO A 421 59.26 -19.71 -7.68
N THR A 422 59.17 -20.85 -7.00
CA THR A 422 59.09 -22.18 -7.61
C THR A 422 57.64 -22.64 -7.86
N THR A 423 56.68 -22.18 -7.06
CA THR A 423 55.27 -22.59 -7.16
C THR A 423 54.32 -21.47 -7.57
N SER A 424 54.83 -20.24 -7.71
CA SER A 424 54.05 -19.01 -7.98
C SER A 424 52.92 -18.73 -6.98
N GLY A 425 52.91 -19.46 -5.86
CA GLY A 425 51.90 -19.40 -4.81
C GLY A 425 52.40 -18.64 -3.60
N GLY A 426 51.52 -17.84 -3.00
CA GLY A 426 51.78 -17.22 -1.71
C GLY A 426 51.73 -18.25 -0.57
N TYR A 427 52.69 -18.24 0.35
CA TYR A 427 52.69 -19.12 1.51
C TYR A 427 52.82 -18.37 2.85
N CYS A 428 52.32 -18.99 3.91
CA CYS A 428 52.41 -18.50 5.28
C CYS A 428 53.58 -19.17 6.03
N PRO A 429 54.32 -18.44 6.89
CA PRO A 429 55.39 -19.01 7.71
C PRO A 429 54.92 -20.23 8.52
N LYS A 430 55.83 -21.17 8.78
CA LYS A 430 55.55 -22.37 9.59
C LYS A 430 54.99 -21.95 10.96
N GLY A 431 53.85 -22.51 11.34
CA GLY A 431 53.11 -22.08 12.54
C GLY A 431 52.09 -20.97 12.29
N THR A 432 51.74 -20.67 11.02
CA THR A 432 50.66 -19.75 10.66
C THR A 432 49.81 -20.30 9.50
N HIS A 433 48.58 -19.81 9.31
CA HIS A 433 47.67 -20.21 8.23
C HIS A 433 47.04 -18.98 7.55
N SER A 434 46.71 -19.10 6.26
CA SER A 434 46.06 -18.02 5.51
C SER A 434 44.60 -17.86 5.93
N SER A 435 44.20 -16.65 6.29
CA SER A 435 42.81 -16.27 6.57
C SER A 435 42.39 -15.08 5.72
N ARG A 436 41.16 -15.16 5.20
CA ARG A 436 40.46 -14.03 4.53
C ARG A 436 39.72 -13.13 5.52
N LEU A 437 39.70 -13.49 6.81
CA LEU A 437 38.99 -12.77 7.86
C LEU A 437 39.97 -12.39 8.98
N ALA A 438 40.31 -11.09 9.03
CA ALA A 438 41.25 -10.48 9.97
C ALA A 438 40.91 -10.67 11.46
N ILE A 439 39.64 -10.98 11.78
CA ILE A 439 39.15 -11.19 13.15
C ILE A 439 39.95 -12.28 13.90
N TRP A 440 40.58 -13.21 13.16
CA TRP A 440 41.25 -14.39 13.72
C TRP A 440 42.74 -14.19 14.04
N CYS A 441 43.35 -13.07 13.62
CA CYS A 441 44.80 -12.90 13.68
C CYS A 441 45.31 -11.95 14.80
N CYS A 442 44.43 -11.44 15.68
CA CYS A 442 44.81 -10.45 16.71
C CYS A 442 44.70 -11.03 18.13
N PRO A 443 45.81 -11.50 18.75
CA PRO A 443 45.79 -12.08 20.11
C PRO A 443 45.36 -11.09 21.21
N ASP A 444 45.46 -9.78 20.94
CA ASP A 444 45.13 -8.69 21.88
C ASP A 444 43.69 -8.16 21.73
N GLY A 445 42.90 -8.71 20.80
CA GLY A 445 41.53 -8.28 20.52
C GLY A 445 41.43 -6.98 19.71
N THR A 446 42.52 -6.49 19.12
CA THR A 446 42.50 -5.34 18.20
C THR A 446 41.80 -5.72 16.89
N GLN A 447 40.82 -4.95 16.42
CA GLN A 447 40.16 -5.21 15.13
C GLN A 447 40.81 -4.35 14.04
N LEU A 448 41.13 -4.99 12.91
CA LEU A 448 41.62 -4.29 11.71
C LEU A 448 40.51 -3.48 11.05
N ASP A 449 40.90 -2.39 10.39
CA ASP A 449 40.01 -1.58 9.56
C ASP A 449 39.38 -2.41 8.43
N GLU A 450 38.11 -2.14 8.10
CA GLU A 450 37.37 -2.91 7.10
C GLU A 450 37.97 -2.82 5.69
N HIS A 451 38.48 -1.65 5.29
CA HIS A 451 39.14 -1.47 3.99
C HIS A 451 40.45 -2.24 3.92
N VAL A 452 41.22 -2.23 5.01
CA VAL A 452 42.45 -3.03 5.13
C VAL A 452 42.12 -4.51 5.10
N ALA A 453 41.11 -4.96 5.86
CA ALA A 453 40.72 -6.37 5.95
C ALA A 453 40.25 -6.96 4.60
N GLN A 454 39.66 -6.14 3.73
CA GLN A 454 39.21 -6.56 2.39
C GLN A 454 40.35 -6.67 1.37
N GLN A 455 41.52 -6.09 1.64
CA GLN A 455 42.64 -6.02 0.69
C GLN A 455 43.74 -7.06 0.93
N VAL A 456 43.65 -7.86 2.00
CA VAL A 456 44.81 -8.59 2.52
C VAL A 456 44.48 -10.05 2.83
N SER A 457 45.34 -10.96 2.35
CA SER A 457 45.41 -12.34 2.86
C SER A 457 46.37 -12.34 4.06
N ILE A 458 45.91 -12.76 5.23
CA ILE A 458 46.70 -12.64 6.48
C ILE A 458 47.14 -14.03 6.95
N CYS A 459 48.40 -14.16 7.34
CA CYS A 459 48.90 -15.36 7.99
C CYS A 459 48.66 -15.29 9.51
N CYS A 460 47.63 -16.00 10.01
CA CYS A 460 47.29 -16.08 11.43
C CYS A 460 48.12 -17.17 12.15
N PRO A 461 48.62 -16.96 13.39
CA PRO A 461 49.29 -18.01 14.18
C PRO A 461 48.43 -19.27 14.38
N THR A 462 48.99 -20.45 14.18
CA THR A 462 48.37 -21.73 14.55
C THR A 462 48.61 -21.95 16.05
N GLY A 463 47.69 -21.48 16.88
CA GLY A 463 47.75 -21.75 18.32
C GLY A 463 47.32 -20.57 19.20
N GLN A 464 46.09 -20.11 19.04
CA GLN A 464 45.22 -19.59 20.10
C GLN A 464 43.91 -19.22 19.41
N SER A 465 43.17 -20.24 19.00
CA SER A 465 41.72 -20.12 19.00
C SER A 465 41.34 -19.72 20.43
N ARG A 466 41.08 -18.41 20.65
CA ARG A 466 40.09 -18.08 21.66
C ARG A 466 38.80 -18.70 21.13
N VAL A 467 38.59 -19.95 21.52
CA VAL A 467 37.28 -20.44 21.91
C VAL A 467 36.77 -19.38 22.88
N VAL A 468 36.12 -18.33 22.37
CA VAL A 468 35.08 -17.68 23.15
C VAL A 468 34.04 -18.77 23.21
N ASN A 469 34.08 -19.49 24.33
CA ASN A 469 32.98 -20.32 24.78
C ASN A 469 31.70 -19.47 24.62
N VAL A 470 30.98 -19.72 23.53
CA VAL A 470 29.53 -19.60 23.51
C VAL A 470 29.04 -20.76 24.38
N VAL A 471 29.29 -20.66 25.68
CA VAL A 471 28.53 -21.40 26.67
C VAL A 471 27.27 -20.58 26.84
N THR A 472 26.24 -21.06 26.18
CA THR A 472 24.86 -21.03 26.64
C THR A 472 24.86 -21.07 28.18
N LEU A 473 24.59 -19.94 28.83
CA LEU A 473 24.07 -19.95 30.18
C LEU A 473 22.58 -20.28 30.04
N ILE A 474 22.29 -21.57 30.07
CA ILE A 474 21.04 -22.09 30.63
C ILE A 474 21.33 -22.18 32.13
N ASP A 475 20.85 -21.18 32.85
CA ASP A 475 20.18 -21.26 34.16
C ASP A 475 19.44 -19.94 34.40
#